data_AF-A0A9D7UB04-F1
#
_entry.id   AF-A0A9D7UB04-F1
#
_cell.length_a   1.000
_cell.length_b   1.000
_cell.length_c   1.000
_cell.angle_alpha   90.00
_cell.angle_beta   90.00
_cell.angle_gamma   90.00
#
_symmetry.space_group_name_H-M   'P 1'
#
loop_
_entity.id
_entity.type
_entity.pdbx_description
1 polymer ?
#
loop_
_entity_poly.entity_id
_entity_poly.type
_entity_poly.pdbx_seq_one_letter_code
_entity_poly.pdbx_strand_id
1 'polypeptide(L)' 'MEQIVVEEAPWIFLYYHVVLRVFNPNVKGLTLDGSDRLLLERVFKDG' A
#
# COMPACT_ATOMS: atom_id res chain seq x y z
N MET A 1 -4.99 -24.10 7.59
CA MET A 1 -5.31 -22.98 8.50
C MET A 1 -6.14 -21.91 7.79
N GLU A 2 -5.79 -21.52 6.56
CA GLU A 2 -6.62 -20.59 5.75
C GLU A 2 -8.04 -21.10 5.47
N GLN A 3 -8.21 -22.43 5.35
CA GLN A 3 -9.50 -23.04 5.02
C GLN A 3 -10.58 -22.84 6.10
N ILE A 4 -10.20 -22.89 7.38
CA ILE A 4 -11.10 -22.68 8.53
C ILE A 4 -11.62 -21.23 8.56
N VAL A 5 -10.76 -20.28 8.15
CA VAL A 5 -11.08 -18.84 8.14
C VAL A 5 -12.15 -18.51 7.09
N VAL A 6 -12.29 -19.30 6.03
CA VAL A 6 -13.26 -19.05 4.96
C VAL A 6 -14.66 -19.58 5.30
N GLU A 7 -14.76 -20.71 6.00
CA GLU A 7 -16.05 -21.36 6.26
C GLU A 7 -16.88 -20.67 7.36
N GLU A 8 -16.24 -20.04 8.34
CA GLU A 8 -16.92 -19.39 9.48
C GLU A 8 -16.91 -17.85 9.42
N ALA A 9 -16.23 -17.25 8.45
CA ALA A 9 -16.16 -15.80 8.36
C ALA A 9 -17.50 -15.17 7.95
N PRO A 10 -17.96 -14.11 8.62
CA PRO A 10 -19.16 -13.37 8.22
C PRO A 10 -18.92 -12.45 7.00
N TRP A 11 -17.71 -12.48 6.43
CA TRP A 11 -17.29 -11.67 5.29
C TRP A 11 -16.69 -12.55 4.20
N ILE A 12 -16.92 -12.15 2.94
CA ILE A 12 -16.34 -12.81 1.77
C ILE A 12 -15.17 -11.96 1.28
N PHE A 13 -13.99 -12.56 1.15
CA PHE A 13 -12.85 -11.91 0.50
C PHE A 13 -13.09 -11.87 -1.01
N LEU A 14 -13.42 -10.69 -1.54
CA LEU A 14 -13.75 -10.56 -2.96
C LEU A 14 -12.49 -10.36 -3.83
N TYR A 15 -11.54 -9.52 -3.38
CA TYR A 15 -10.35 -9.17 -4.14
C TYR A 15 -9.18 -8.81 -3.22
N TYR A 16 -7.96 -8.98 -3.71
CA TYR A 16 -6.77 -8.37 -3.14
C TYR A 16 -6.61 -6.95 -3.70
N HIS A 17 -6.27 -5.99 -2.85
CA HIS A 17 -6.05 -4.63 -3.28
C HIS A 17 -4.65 -4.48 -3.90
N VAL A 18 -4.56 -3.66 -4.94
CA VAL A 18 -3.28 -3.20 -5.53
C VAL A 18 -3.26 -1.69 -5.43
N VAL A 19 -2.22 -1.13 -4.80
CA VAL A 19 -2.09 0.33 -4.67
C VAL A 19 -1.20 0.88 -5.78
N LEU A 20 -1.83 1.60 -6.71
CA LEU A 20 -1.12 2.33 -7.77
C LEU A 20 -0.89 3.78 -7.33
N ARG A 21 0.33 4.29 -7.50
CA ARG A 21 0.69 5.67 -7.16
C ARG A 21 1.28 6.37 -8.36
N VAL A 22 0.68 7.49 -8.74
CA VAL A 22 1.23 8.43 -9.72
C VAL A 22 1.94 9.52 -8.95
N PHE A 23 3.19 9.80 -9.30
CA PHE A 23 3.98 10.83 -8.63
C PHE A 23 4.57 11.80 -9.64
N ASN A 24 4.85 13.02 -9.16
CA ASN A 24 5.54 14.02 -9.95
C ASN A 24 7.02 13.60 -10.13
N PRO A 25 7.56 13.52 -11.36
CA PRO A 25 8.94 13.11 -11.60
C PRO A 25 10.00 13.94 -10.88
N ASN A 26 9.68 15.19 -10.53
CA ASN A 26 10.57 16.11 -9.81
C ASN A 26 10.53 15.91 -8.29
N VAL A 27 9.67 15.03 -7.78
CA VAL A 27 9.61 14.67 -6.36
C VAL A 27 10.41 13.40 -6.15
N LYS A 28 11.39 13.47 -5.24
CA LYS A 28 12.31 12.38 -4.91
C LYS A 28 12.13 11.93 -3.46
N GLY A 29 12.72 10.78 -3.12
CA GLY A 29 12.72 10.24 -1.76
C GLY A 29 11.42 9.56 -1.32
N LEU A 30 10.45 9.38 -2.23
CA LEU A 30 9.22 8.64 -1.97
C LEU A 30 9.55 7.18 -1.61
N THR A 31 9.18 6.76 -0.40
CA THR A 31 9.39 5.41 0.13
C THR A 31 8.14 4.95 0.86
N LEU A 32 7.86 3.64 0.85
CA LEU A 32 6.74 3.05 1.59
C LEU A 32 7.24 2.34 2.85
N ASP A 33 6.41 2.34 3.90
CA ASP A 33 6.59 1.44 5.05
C ASP A 33 6.02 0.04 4.76
N GLY A 34 6.19 -0.89 5.73
CA GLY A 34 5.65 -2.25 5.63
C GLY A 34 4.11 -2.36 5.67
N SER A 35 3.41 -1.23 5.84
CA SER A 35 1.96 -1.11 5.80
C SER A 35 1.47 -0.34 4.57
N ASP A 36 2.32 -0.20 3.54
CA ASP A 36 2.05 0.57 2.31
C ASP A 36 1.75 2.06 2.55
N ARG A 37 2.21 2.65 3.64
CA ARG A 37 2.06 4.10 3.90
C ARG A 37 3.24 4.85 3.34
N LEU A 38 2.97 6.04 2.79
CA LEU A 38 4.02 6.90 2.25
C LEU A 38 4.78 7.58 3.39
N LEU A 39 6.09 7.38 3.41
CA LEU A 39 7.04 8.06 4.29
C LEU A 39 7.45 9.38 3.66
N LEU A 40 7.34 10.48 4.42
CA LEU A 40 7.54 11.85 3.93
C LEU A 40 8.82 12.50 4.44
N GLU A 41 9.49 11.89 5.42
CA GLU A 41 10.64 12.44 6.15
C GLU A 41 11.85 12.72 5.25
N ARG A 42 11.90 12.07 4.08
CA ARG A 42 12.99 12.19 3.10
C ARG A 42 12.50 12.69 1.75
N VAL A 43 11.26 13.19 1.68
CA VAL A 43 10.67 13.65 0.42
C VAL A 43 11.10 15.08 0.15
N PHE A 44 11.63 15.32 -1.05
CA PHE A 44 12.03 16.65 -1.50
C PHE A 44 11.74 16.82 -2.98
N LYS A 45 11.77 18.08 -3.43
CA LYS A 45 11.58 18.44 -4.84
C LYS A 45 12.92 18.87 -5.42
N ASP A 46 13.31 18.29 -6.56
CA ASP A 46 14.44 18.78 -7.35
C ASP A 46 14.07 20.14 -7.96
N GLY A 47 14.98 21.10 -7.80
CA GLY A 47 14.86 22.48 -8.28
C GLY A 47 15.08 22.62 -9.78
#